data_AF-A0A2V7ZT08-F1
#
_entry.id   AF-A0A2V7ZT08-F1
#
_cell.length_a   1.000
_cell.length_b   1.000
_cell.length_c   1.000
_cell.angle_alpha   90.00
_cell.angle_beta   90.00
_cell.angle_gamma   90.00
#
_symmetry.space_group_name_H-M   'P 1'
#
loop_
_entity.id
_entity.type
_entity.pdbx_description
1 polymer ?
#
loop_
_entity_poly.entity_id
_entity_poly.type
_entity_poly.pdbx_seq_one_letter_code
_entity_poly.pdbx_strand_id
1 'polypeptide(L)'
;MPTVLAMVGDDRPTASLGSDLLGPPRTGARTALAIRAGGVRLDHDGQSAIVDARTPNVLSTRLAFPIPTPTATLTPTPTLTPRQLLDWVDDWSYLVEQNRVWSDRLLGATPASSTRR
;
A
#
# COMPACT_ATOMS: atom_id res chain seq x y z
N MET A 1 11.59 -3.72 3.19
CA MET A 1 12.75 -3.13 2.48
C MET A 1 13.17 -1.79 3.10
N PRO A 2 12.27 -0.81 3.37
CA PRO A 2 12.66 0.48 3.96
C PRO A 2 13.49 0.38 5.25
N THR A 3 13.15 -0.53 6.16
CA THR A 3 13.92 -0.79 7.39
C THR A 3 15.37 -1.18 7.11
N VAL A 4 15.60 -2.03 6.09
CA VAL A 4 16.94 -2.52 5.77
C VAL A 4 17.78 -1.41 5.15
N LEU A 5 17.19 -0.61 4.26
CA LEU A 5 17.85 0.56 3.67
C LEU A 5 18.27 1.57 4.74
N ALA A 6 17.36 1.89 5.67
CA ALA A 6 17.67 2.76 6.80
C ALA A 6 18.80 2.19 7.68
N MET A 7 18.80 0.87 7.96
CA MET A 7 19.86 0.23 8.74
C MET A 7 21.24 0.29 8.09
N VAL A 8 21.31 0.30 6.75
CA VAL A 8 22.59 0.42 6.01
C VAL A 8 22.93 1.85 5.61
N GLY A 9 22.08 2.83 5.99
CA GLY A 9 22.26 4.25 5.68
C GLY A 9 22.08 4.58 4.19
N ASP A 10 21.33 3.78 3.44
CA ASP A 10 21.05 4.05 2.02
C ASP A 10 19.76 4.86 1.87
N ASP A 11 19.93 6.17 1.71
CA ASP A 11 18.84 7.14 1.60
C ASP A 11 18.44 7.45 0.14
N ARG A 12 18.96 6.69 -0.84
CA ARG A 12 18.62 6.91 -2.24
C ARG A 12 17.12 6.65 -2.51
N PRO A 13 16.51 7.36 -3.48
CA PRO A 13 15.13 7.10 -3.88
C PRO A 13 14.92 5.63 -4.23
N THR A 14 13.93 5.01 -3.60
CA THR A 14 13.60 3.59 -3.77
C THR A 14 12.10 3.43 -4.04
N ALA A 15 11.74 2.50 -4.94
CA ALA A 15 10.35 2.15 -5.21
C ALA A 15 9.77 1.17 -4.16
N SER A 16 10.44 0.98 -3.01
CA SER A 16 9.97 0.03 -2.02
C SER A 16 8.68 0.51 -1.33
N LEU A 17 7.64 -0.30 -1.43
CA LEU A 17 6.42 -0.13 -0.65
C LEU A 17 6.67 -0.43 0.83
N GLY A 18 5.87 0.20 1.69
CA GLY A 18 5.93 0.03 3.14
C GLY A 18 6.72 1.12 3.82
N SER A 19 7.17 0.86 5.04
CA SER A 19 7.76 1.89 5.90
C SER A 19 8.80 1.30 6.84
N ASP A 20 9.72 2.14 7.32
CA ASP A 20 10.77 1.71 8.25
C ASP A 20 10.16 1.30 9.59
N LEU A 21 10.35 0.04 9.98
CA LEU A 21 9.77 -0.51 11.21
C LEU A 21 10.53 -0.09 12.48
N LEU A 22 11.77 0.37 12.34
CA LEU A 22 12.62 0.78 13.46
C LEU A 22 12.76 2.31 13.58
N GLY A 23 12.17 3.04 12.63
CA GLY A 23 12.10 4.49 12.66
C GLY A 23 11.20 5.05 13.77
N PRO A 24 11.09 6.38 13.87
CA PRO A 24 10.32 7.04 14.91
C PRO A 24 8.87 6.54 14.99
N PRO A 25 8.25 6.52 16.19
CA PRO A 25 6.85 6.18 16.35
C PRO A 25 5.97 7.06 15.44
N ARG A 26 5.15 6.41 14.61
CA ARG A 26 4.20 7.13 13.76
C ARG A 26 3.01 7.59 14.60
N THR A 27 2.61 8.83 14.41
CA THR A 27 1.37 9.41 14.96
C THR A 27 0.16 9.17 14.06
N GLY A 28 0.35 8.59 12.86
CA GLY A 28 -0.72 8.30 11.89
C GLY A 28 -1.27 6.87 11.95
N ALA A 29 -2.39 6.65 11.25
CA ALA A 29 -3.07 5.36 11.16
C ALA A 29 -2.14 4.23 10.69
N ARG A 30 -2.19 3.10 11.39
CA ARG A 30 -1.42 1.89 11.03
C ARG A 30 -2.07 1.23 9.83
N THR A 31 -1.28 0.99 8.79
CA THR A 31 -1.73 0.31 7.57
C THR A 31 -0.86 -0.92 7.30
N ALA A 32 -1.47 -2.05 6.97
CA ALA A 32 -0.78 -3.23 6.48
C ALA A 32 -1.52 -3.82 5.28
N LEU A 33 -0.78 -4.32 4.29
CA LEU A 33 -1.32 -4.96 3.08
C LEU A 33 -0.73 -6.36 2.96
N ALA A 34 -1.60 -7.34 2.71
CA ALA A 34 -1.21 -8.72 2.41
C ALA A 34 -1.90 -9.18 1.13
N ILE A 35 -1.12 -9.47 0.10
CA ILE A 35 -1.57 -10.07 -1.16
C ILE A 35 -1.06 -11.52 -1.17
N ARG A 36 -1.97 -12.47 -1.40
CA ARG A 36 -1.68 -13.91 -1.40
C ARG A 36 -2.60 -14.62 -2.39
N ALA A 37 -2.25 -15.85 -2.80
CA ALA A 37 -3.06 -16.59 -3.78
C ALA A 37 -4.53 -16.77 -3.37
N GLY A 38 -4.82 -16.81 -2.06
CA GLY A 38 -6.18 -16.88 -1.52
C GLY A 38 -6.94 -15.55 -1.48
N GLY A 39 -6.32 -14.43 -1.86
CA GLY A 39 -6.95 -13.11 -1.88
C GLY A 39 -6.11 -12.00 -1.24
N VAL A 40 -6.76 -10.86 -0.97
CA VAL A 40 -6.12 -9.64 -0.50
C VAL A 40 -6.70 -9.22 0.85
N ARG A 41 -5.83 -8.73 1.75
CA ARG A 41 -6.22 -8.09 3.01
C ARG A 41 -5.54 -6.72 3.14
N LEU A 42 -6.34 -5.70 3.41
CA LEU A 42 -5.88 -4.36 3.78
C LEU A 42 -6.31 -4.09 5.22
N ASP A 43 -5.35 -3.93 6.12
CA ASP A 43 -5.56 -3.52 7.49
C ASP A 43 -5.35 -2.00 7.56
N HIS A 44 -6.31 -1.26 8.10
CA HIS A 44 -6.24 0.18 8.31
C HIS A 44 -6.98 0.56 9.58
N ASP A 45 -6.29 1.24 10.49
CA ASP A 45 -6.89 1.91 11.67
C ASP A 45 -7.81 1.00 12.52
N GLY A 46 -7.36 -0.26 12.73
CA GLY A 46 -8.07 -1.25 13.55
C GLY A 46 -9.06 -2.13 12.78
N GLN A 47 -9.35 -1.84 11.51
CA GLN A 47 -10.18 -2.68 10.64
C GLN A 47 -9.36 -3.38 9.55
N SER A 48 -9.81 -4.56 9.14
CA SER A 48 -9.34 -5.30 7.98
C SER A 48 -10.43 -5.32 6.92
N ALA A 49 -10.13 -4.89 5.71
CA ALA A 49 -10.86 -5.20 4.50
C ALA A 49 -10.27 -6.46 3.85
N ILE A 50 -11.10 -7.47 3.58
CA ILE A 50 -10.69 -8.79 3.07
C ILE A 50 -11.49 -9.12 1.82
N VAL A 51 -10.79 -9.50 0.75
CA VAL A 51 -11.36 -10.08 -0.47
C VAL A 51 -10.79 -11.49 -0.62
N ASP A 52 -11.67 -12.50 -0.64
CA ASP A 52 -11.30 -13.90 -0.89
C ASP A 52 -11.33 -14.17 -2.40
N ALA A 53 -10.28 -14.82 -2.92
CA ALA A 53 -10.17 -15.13 -4.35
C ALA A 53 -11.28 -16.07 -4.86
N ARG A 54 -11.89 -16.88 -3.99
CA ARG A 54 -13.01 -17.78 -4.34
C ARG A 54 -14.33 -17.03 -4.51
N THR A 55 -14.45 -15.88 -3.86
CA THR A 55 -15.64 -15.01 -3.92
C THR A 55 -15.19 -13.58 -4.12
N PRO A 56 -14.57 -13.26 -5.28
CA PRO A 56 -13.85 -12.01 -5.46
C PRO A 56 -14.76 -10.79 -5.41
N ASN A 57 -16.08 -10.94 -5.58
CA ASN A 57 -17.03 -9.84 -5.51
C ASN A 57 -17.53 -9.53 -4.09
N VAL A 58 -17.01 -10.20 -3.07
CA VAL A 58 -17.43 -10.04 -1.68
C VAL A 58 -16.32 -9.39 -0.87
N LEU A 59 -16.62 -8.24 -0.28
CA LEU A 59 -15.77 -7.56 0.70
C LEU A 59 -16.21 -7.93 2.11
N SER A 60 -15.30 -8.48 2.92
CA SER A 60 -15.53 -8.75 4.35
C SER A 60 -14.72 -7.79 5.20
N THR A 61 -15.36 -7.17 6.20
CA THR A 61 -14.68 -6.34 7.19
C THR A 61 -14.52 -7.07 8.52
N ARG A 62 -13.32 -7.00 9.12
CA ARG A 62 -12.98 -7.61 10.42
C ARG A 62 -12.13 -6.67 11.26
N LEU A 63 -11.85 -7.00 12.51
CA LEU A 63 -10.85 -6.28 13.30
C LEU A 63 -9.43 -6.75 12.92
N ALA A 64 -8.53 -5.79 12.66
CA ALA A 64 -7.18 -6.05 12.17
C ALA A 64 -6.15 -6.37 13.26
N PHE A 65 -6.35 -5.84 14.48
CA PHE A 65 -5.43 -5.97 15.62
C PHE A 65 -6.22 -6.05 16.93
N PRO A 66 -5.66 -6.64 18.01
CA PRO A 66 -6.21 -6.45 19.35
C PRO A 66 -6.20 -4.94 19.66
N ILE A 67 -7.38 -4.36 19.88
CA ILE A 67 -7.53 -2.92 20.14
C ILE A 67 -7.13 -2.67 21.60
N PRO A 68 -6.07 -1.91 21.92
CA PRO A 68 -6.06 -1.19 23.18
C PRO A 68 -6.99 0.02 22.98
N THR A 69 -8.00 0.14 23.84
CA THR A 69 -8.97 1.25 23.95
C THR A 69 -10.20 1.29 22.99
N PRO A 70 -11.45 1.32 23.53
CA PRO A 70 -12.71 1.31 22.77
C PRO A 70 -13.10 2.66 22.14
N THR A 71 -12.17 3.60 21.96
CA THR A 71 -12.46 5.01 21.60
C THR A 71 -12.00 5.40 20.19
N ALA A 72 -11.38 4.50 19.43
CA ALA A 72 -10.98 4.81 18.06
C ALA A 72 -12.22 4.96 17.17
N THR A 73 -12.49 6.17 16.70
CA THR A 73 -13.44 6.40 15.60
C THR A 73 -12.88 5.72 14.38
N LEU A 74 -13.51 4.62 13.96
CA LEU A 74 -13.07 3.83 12.83
C LEU A 74 -13.23 4.68 11.56
N THR A 75 -12.11 5.05 10.95
CA THR A 75 -12.12 5.70 9.64
C THR A 75 -12.63 4.67 8.62
N PRO A 76 -13.74 4.91 7.90
CA PRO A 76 -14.22 3.97 6.91
C PRO A 76 -13.12 3.71 5.89
N THR A 77 -12.78 2.44 5.70
CA THR A 77 -11.88 2.03 4.62
C THR A 77 -12.46 2.60 3.31
N PRO A 78 -11.65 3.20 2.42
CA PRO A 78 -12.16 3.70 1.16
C PRO A 78 -12.98 2.60 0.47
N THR A 79 -14.16 2.97 -0.05
CA THR A 79 -15.07 2.06 -0.74
C THR A 79 -14.45 1.61 -2.06
N LEU A 80 -13.48 0.70 -1.96
CA LEU A 80 -12.88 0.04 -3.11
C LEU A 80 -13.78 -1.13 -3.47
N THR A 81 -14.32 -1.10 -4.69
CA THR A 81 -14.94 -2.29 -5.25
C THR A 81 -13.87 -3.35 -5.46
N PRO A 82 -14.19 -4.65 -5.32
CA PRO A 82 -13.19 -5.68 -5.56
C PRO A 82 -12.62 -5.69 -6.98
N ARG A 83 -13.40 -5.20 -7.96
CA ARG A 83 -12.94 -4.98 -9.34
C ARG A 83 -11.79 -3.97 -9.37
N GLN A 84 -11.92 -2.84 -8.69
CA GLN A 84 -10.85 -1.84 -8.62
C GLN A 84 -9.58 -2.38 -7.97
N LEU A 85 -9.71 -3.26 -6.98
CA LEU A 85 -8.56 -3.89 -6.34
C LEU A 85 -7.83 -4.85 -7.29
N LEU A 86 -8.57 -5.64 -8.06
CA LEU A 86 -8.00 -6.52 -9.09
C LEU A 86 -7.35 -5.72 -10.22
N ASP A 87 -8.03 -4.69 -10.73
CA ASP A 87 -7.48 -3.82 -11.76
C ASP A 87 -6.17 -3.15 -11.28
N TRP A 88 -6.09 -2.74 -10.01
CA TRP A 88 -4.85 -2.22 -9.42
C TRP A 88 -3.74 -3.28 -9.35
N VAL A 89 -4.04 -4.52 -8.97
CA VAL A 89 -3.04 -5.59 -8.94
C VAL A 89 -2.52 -5.89 -10.34
N ASP A 90 -3.40 -5.96 -11.34
CA ASP A 90 -3.04 -6.21 -12.74
C ASP A 90 -2.17 -5.07 -13.30
N ASP A 91 -2.54 -3.81 -13.06
CA ASP A 91 -1.76 -2.64 -13.47
C ASP A 91 -0.36 -2.64 -12.85
N TRP A 92 -0.27 -2.94 -11.54
CA TRP A 92 1.03 -3.03 -10.85
C TRP A 92 1.87 -4.21 -11.36
N SER A 93 1.25 -5.36 -11.62
CA SER A 93 1.95 -6.52 -12.19
C SER A 93 2.52 -6.18 -13.56
N TYR A 94 1.72 -5.55 -14.44
CA TYR A 94 2.17 -5.10 -15.75
C TYR A 94 3.34 -4.13 -15.67
N LEU A 95 3.27 -3.12 -14.79
CA LEU A 95 4.36 -2.14 -14.66
C LEU A 95 5.66 -2.78 -14.18
N VAL A 96 5.59 -3.79 -13.31
CA VAL A 96 6.76 -4.56 -12.85
C VAL A 96 7.30 -5.44 -13.98
N GLU A 97 6.46 -6.20 -14.67
CA GLU A 97 6.85 -7.07 -15.79
C GLU A 97 7.50 -6.29 -16.93
N GLN A 98 7.05 -5.06 -17.18
CA GLN A 98 7.61 -4.19 -18.22
C GLN A 98 8.81 -3.35 -17.74
N ASN A 99 9.34 -3.59 -16.54
CA ASN A 99 10.42 -2.80 -15.92
C ASN A 99 10.14 -1.29 -15.88
N ARG A 100 8.87 -0.88 -15.81
CA ARG A 100 8.45 0.53 -15.86
C ARG A 100 8.47 1.23 -14.50
N VAL A 101 8.58 0.48 -13.41
CA VAL A 101 8.64 1.03 -12.04
C VAL A 101 9.94 1.80 -11.78
N TRP A 102 11.02 1.47 -12.52
CA TRP A 102 12.36 2.04 -12.34
C TRP A 102 12.77 2.99 -13.48
N SER A 103 11.81 3.74 -14.05
CA SER A 103 12.15 4.69 -15.12
C SER A 103 12.93 5.89 -14.56
N ASP A 104 13.96 6.35 -15.29
CA ASP A 104 14.71 7.56 -14.95
C ASP A 104 13.80 8.80 -14.84
N ARG A 105 12.65 8.79 -15.53
CA ARG A 105 11.61 9.82 -15.43
C ARG A 105 10.93 9.86 -14.05
N LEU A 106 10.72 8.71 -13.41
CA LEU A 106 10.16 8.61 -12.06
C LEU A 106 11.22 8.86 -10.98
N LEU A 107 12.49 8.55 -11.27
CA LEU A 107 13.60 8.66 -10.32
C LEU A 107 14.39 9.98 -10.43
N GLY A 108 14.19 10.78 -11.50
CA GLY A 108 15.03 11.94 -11.81
C GLY A 108 14.36 13.18 -12.44
N ALA A 109 13.03 13.26 -12.55
CA ALA A 109 12.39 14.45 -13.13
C ALA A 109 12.25 15.60 -12.10
N THR A 110 13.13 16.61 -12.17
CA THR A 110 12.74 17.98 -11.81
C THR A 110 11.56 18.39 -12.70
N PRO A 111 10.44 18.91 -12.17
CA PRO A 111 9.26 19.19 -12.97
C PRO A 111 9.58 20.28 -14.01
N ALA A 112 9.70 19.88 -15.27
CA ALA A 112 9.84 20.82 -16.36
C ALA A 112 8.48 21.52 -16.59
N SER A 113 8.46 22.83 -16.37
CA SER A 113 7.38 23.74 -16.73
C SER A 113 7.17 23.69 -18.25
N SER A 114 6.23 22.86 -18.69
CA SER A 114 5.80 22.80 -20.08
C SER A 114 4.84 23.97 -20.35
N THR A 115 5.38 25.05 -20.90
CA THR A 115 4.60 26.09 -21.57
C THR A 115 4.12 25.54 -22.90
N ARG A 116 2.80 25.38 -23.03
CA ARG A 116 2.11 24.92 -24.23
C ARG A 116 2.22 25.96 -25.36
N ARG A 117 2.64 25.54 -26.56
CA ARG A 117 2.26 26.14 -27.83
C ARG A 117 1.93 25.03 -28.83
#